data_AF-A0A373NVK5-F1
#
_entry.id   AF-A0A373NVK5-F1
#
_cell.length_a   1.000
_cell.length_b   1.000
_cell.length_c   1.000
_cell.angle_alpha   90.00
_cell.angle_beta   90.00
_cell.angle_gamma   90.00
#
_symmetry.space_group_name_H-M   'P 1'
#
loop_
_entity.id
_entity.type
_entity.pdbx_description
1 polymer ?
#
loop_
_entity_poly.entity_id
_entity_poly.type
_entity_poly.pdbx_seq_one_letter_code
_entity_poly.pdbx_strand_id
1 'polypeptide(L)'
;MAFGPMSVGSDGSLMLVTDPTLRQENMSADAKAVGDALDKKLDKTGGTVSGDIAFPAIGDVAKSKKISFSGSTDGAEIYYQTTASDQGNLVLNLLDDANCFLRIALNGVFKSYFSSSDGNFHGNVNGTADYATNAGKANNVQGYVIASQSSDPGAGSALESGKVLLVYE
;
A
#
# COMPACT_ATOMS: atom_id res chain seq x y z
N MET A 1 -42.38 -13.74 19.48
CA MET A 1 -43.30 -13.37 18.38
C MET A 1 -43.88 -12.02 18.72
N ALA A 2 -43.51 -10.95 17.99
CA ALA A 2 -44.23 -9.69 18.09
C ALA A 2 -45.19 -9.65 16.90
N PHE A 3 -46.43 -10.02 17.18
CA PHE A 3 -47.50 -10.04 16.20
C PHE A 3 -48.10 -8.64 16.10
N GLY A 4 -48.44 -8.23 14.87
CA GLY A 4 -49.31 -7.07 14.66
C GLY A 4 -50.68 -7.28 15.33
N PRO A 5 -51.55 -6.26 15.37
CA PRO A 5 -52.90 -6.42 15.92
C PRO A 5 -53.61 -7.58 15.22
N MET A 6 -54.12 -8.53 16.01
CA MET A 6 -54.96 -9.60 15.47
C MET A 6 -56.26 -9.00 14.95
N SER A 7 -56.59 -9.31 13.70
CA SER A 7 -57.88 -8.95 13.10
C SER A 7 -58.72 -10.22 12.91
N VAL A 8 -60.04 -10.11 13.09
CA VAL A 8 -60.96 -11.20 12.82
C VAL A 8 -61.59 -10.95 11.46
N GLY A 9 -61.41 -11.90 10.54
CA GLY A 9 -62.05 -11.90 9.24
C GLY A 9 -63.57 -12.01 9.36
N SER A 10 -64.30 -11.61 8.33
CA SER A 10 -65.77 -11.66 8.30
C SER A 10 -66.34 -13.09 8.40
N ASP A 11 -65.50 -14.10 8.18
CA ASP A 11 -65.79 -15.53 8.33
C ASP A 11 -65.42 -16.08 9.73
N GLY A 12 -65.01 -15.21 10.65
CA GLY A 12 -64.55 -15.60 11.99
C GLY A 12 -63.13 -16.16 12.01
N SER A 13 -62.40 -16.12 10.89
CA SER A 13 -60.99 -16.54 10.86
C SER A 13 -60.10 -15.53 11.57
N LEU A 14 -59.15 -16.04 12.37
CA LEU A 14 -58.16 -15.20 13.02
C LEU A 14 -57.04 -14.91 12.03
N MET A 15 -56.92 -13.65 11.59
CA MET A 15 -55.91 -13.24 10.61
C MET A 15 -54.80 -12.47 11.30
N LEU A 16 -53.58 -12.98 11.14
CA LEU A 16 -52.36 -12.35 11.59
C LEU A 16 -51.89 -11.37 10.51
N VAL A 17 -52.06 -10.07 10.73
CA VAL A 17 -51.55 -9.06 9.81
C VAL A 17 -50.04 -8.98 9.97
N THR A 18 -49.30 -9.49 8.99
CA THR A 18 -47.85 -9.28 8.89
C THR A 18 -47.60 -7.83 8.45
N ASP A 19 -46.90 -7.06 9.29
CA ASP A 19 -46.54 -5.68 8.97
C ASP A 19 -45.38 -5.68 7.95
N PRO A 20 -45.60 -5.21 6.70
CA PRO A 20 -44.60 -5.27 5.64
C PRO A 20 -43.42 -4.29 5.84
N THR A 21 -43.46 -3.42 6.85
CA THR A 21 -42.33 -2.54 7.20
C THR A 21 -41.26 -3.24 8.05
N LEU A 22 -41.56 -4.41 8.63
CA LEU A 22 -40.61 -5.25 9.36
C LEU A 22 -39.82 -6.11 8.37
N ARG A 23 -38.71 -5.58 7.85
CA ARG A 23 -37.93 -6.23 6.78
C ARG A 23 -37.30 -7.59 7.12
N GLN A 24 -37.41 -8.12 8.35
CA GLN A 24 -37.07 -9.51 8.66
C GLN A 24 -37.96 -10.02 9.80
N GLU A 25 -38.86 -10.97 9.50
CA GLU A 25 -39.77 -11.58 10.45
C GLU A 25 -39.02 -12.45 11.50
N ASN A 26 -39.49 -12.46 12.76
CA ASN A 26 -39.16 -13.45 13.82
C ASN A 26 -37.81 -13.39 14.57
N MET A 27 -37.05 -12.29 14.59
CA MET A 27 -35.92 -12.14 15.53
C MET A 27 -36.41 -11.59 16.87
N SER A 28 -35.94 -12.13 18.02
CA SER A 28 -36.13 -11.42 19.30
C SER A 28 -35.46 -10.05 19.19
N ALA A 29 -35.96 -9.02 19.89
CA ALA A 29 -35.37 -7.68 19.84
C ALA A 29 -33.84 -7.71 20.09
N ASP A 30 -33.41 -8.61 20.96
CA ASP A 30 -32.01 -8.88 21.27
C ASP A 30 -31.24 -9.44 20.06
N ALA A 31 -31.82 -10.38 19.31
CA ALA A 31 -31.17 -10.95 18.13
C ALA A 31 -30.98 -9.91 17.02
N LYS A 32 -31.95 -9.01 16.80
CA LYS A 32 -31.81 -7.92 15.83
C LYS A 32 -30.72 -6.93 16.26
N ALA A 33 -30.74 -6.52 17.54
CA ALA A 33 -29.74 -5.60 18.08
C ALA A 33 -28.32 -6.18 17.99
N VAL A 34 -28.17 -7.50 18.22
CA VAL A 34 -26.90 -8.22 18.05
C VAL A 34 -26.46 -8.23 16.59
N GLY A 35 -27.35 -8.50 15.64
CA GLY A 35 -27.05 -8.44 14.21
C GLY A 35 -26.57 -7.05 13.78
N ASP A 36 -27.33 -6.01 14.12
CA ASP A 36 -26.98 -4.61 13.80
C ASP A 36 -25.64 -4.18 14.45
N ALA A 37 -25.29 -4.73 15.61
CA ALA A 37 -24.01 -4.46 16.28
C ALA A 37 -22.83 -5.20 15.63
N LEU A 38 -23.07 -6.42 15.12
CA LEU A 38 -22.08 -7.21 14.42
C LEU A 38 -21.77 -6.63 13.04
N ASP A 39 -22.78 -6.11 12.34
CA ASP A 39 -22.63 -5.43 11.04
C ASP A 39 -21.73 -4.18 11.10
N LYS A 40 -21.48 -3.65 12.31
CA LYS A 40 -20.54 -2.53 12.55
C LYS A 40 -19.10 -2.99 12.77
N LYS A 41 -18.83 -4.30 12.80
CA LYS A 41 -17.49 -4.86 12.94
C LYS A 41 -16.89 -5.11 11.57
N LEU A 42 -15.56 -4.99 11.48
CA LEU A 42 -14.85 -5.37 10.27
C LEU A 42 -14.90 -6.90 10.13
N ASP A 43 -15.47 -7.39 9.03
CA ASP A 43 -15.50 -8.81 8.69
C ASP A 43 -14.10 -9.28 8.24
N LYS A 44 -13.77 -10.54 8.53
CA LYS A 44 -12.49 -11.16 8.12
C LYS A 44 -12.40 -11.39 6.62
N THR A 45 -13.53 -11.43 5.93
CA THR A 45 -13.64 -11.50 4.47
C THR A 45 -13.42 -10.14 3.80
N GLY A 46 -13.35 -9.07 4.59
CA GLY A 46 -13.10 -7.71 4.14
C GLY A 46 -14.24 -6.74 4.48
N GLY A 47 -14.03 -5.46 4.19
CA GLY A 47 -15.02 -4.42 4.46
C GLY A 47 -14.39 -3.03 4.37
N THR A 48 -15.21 -2.01 4.65
CA THR A 48 -14.74 -0.62 4.74
C THR A 48 -14.78 -0.17 6.19
N VAL A 49 -13.71 0.47 6.65
CA VAL A 49 -13.67 1.19 7.92
C VAL A 49 -13.75 2.68 7.60
N SER A 50 -14.79 3.35 8.10
CA SER A 50 -15.03 4.79 7.86
C SER A 50 -14.37 5.72 8.88
N GLY A 51 -13.64 5.16 9.86
CA GLY A 51 -12.85 5.90 10.85
C GLY A 51 -11.40 5.44 10.89
N ASP A 52 -10.62 6.03 11.78
CA ASP A 52 -9.19 5.74 11.90
C ASP A 52 -8.93 4.36 12.53
N ILE A 53 -7.86 3.71 12.08
CA ILE A 53 -7.32 2.51 12.71
C ILE A 53 -6.07 2.91 13.50
N ALA A 54 -6.23 3.05 14.81
CA ALA A 54 -5.13 3.38 15.72
C ALA A 54 -4.53 2.12 16.36
N PHE A 55 -3.21 2.04 16.38
CA PHE A 55 -2.47 1.03 17.15
C PHE A 55 -1.99 1.62 18.49
N PRO A 56 -1.95 0.83 19.59
CA PRO A 56 -1.45 1.31 20.87
C PRO A 56 0.00 1.80 20.81
N ALA A 57 0.33 2.78 21.65
CA ALA A 57 1.70 3.25 21.84
C ALA A 57 2.62 2.11 22.32
N ILE A 58 3.90 2.22 21.96
CA ILE A 58 4.97 1.29 22.34
C ILE A 58 6.11 2.06 23.02
N GLY A 59 6.95 1.37 23.81
CA GLY A 59 8.10 1.98 24.50
C GLY A 59 9.25 2.35 23.55
N ASP A 60 10.38 2.83 24.08
CA ASP A 60 11.51 3.39 23.29
C ASP A 60 12.27 2.38 22.42
N VAL A 61 12.22 1.08 22.72
CA VAL A 61 12.84 0.02 21.91
C VAL A 61 11.86 -1.15 21.80
N ALA A 62 10.87 -1.00 20.95
CA ALA A 62 9.75 -1.93 20.84
C ALA A 62 9.19 -2.01 19.42
N LYS A 63 8.34 -3.01 19.19
CA LYS A 63 7.56 -3.17 17.95
C LYS A 63 6.07 -3.17 18.27
N SER A 64 5.29 -2.48 17.45
CA SER A 64 3.83 -2.47 17.56
C SER A 64 3.22 -3.82 17.15
N LYS A 65 1.90 -3.94 17.33
CA LYS A 65 1.14 -4.93 16.56
C LYS A 65 1.20 -4.57 15.07
N LYS A 66 1.03 -5.58 14.23
CA LYS A 66 1.33 -5.52 12.79
C LYS A 66 0.13 -5.91 11.95
N ILE A 67 0.13 -5.45 10.70
CA ILE A 67 -0.66 -6.01 9.62
C ILE A 67 0.23 -7.03 8.92
N SER A 68 -0.18 -8.30 8.89
CA SER A 68 0.60 -9.38 8.27
C SER A 68 -0.11 -9.89 7.01
N PHE A 69 0.67 -10.07 5.95
CA PHE A 69 0.29 -10.67 4.69
C PHE A 69 1.06 -11.97 4.55
N SER A 70 0.34 -13.10 4.58
CA SER A 70 0.94 -14.43 4.44
C SER A 70 0.68 -14.99 3.05
N GLY A 71 1.73 -15.40 2.35
CA GLY A 71 1.71 -16.28 1.20
C GLY A 71 2.07 -17.71 1.60
N SER A 72 2.14 -18.61 0.62
CA SER A 72 2.54 -20.01 0.86
C SER A 72 4.00 -20.15 1.25
N THR A 73 4.85 -19.25 0.75
CA THR A 73 6.31 -19.23 0.95
C THR A 73 6.71 -17.83 1.41
N ASP A 74 6.32 -16.81 0.63
CA ASP A 74 6.63 -15.41 0.94
C ASP A 74 5.60 -14.75 1.88
N GLY A 75 6.03 -13.68 2.56
CA GLY A 75 5.13 -12.85 3.36
C GLY A 75 5.61 -11.41 3.48
N ALA A 76 4.74 -10.54 3.99
CA ALA A 76 5.07 -9.14 4.26
C ALA A 76 4.34 -8.62 5.49
N GLU A 77 4.88 -7.60 6.14
CA GLU A 77 4.30 -6.99 7.33
C GLU A 77 4.42 -5.47 7.32
N ILE A 78 3.47 -4.81 7.96
CA ILE A 78 3.49 -3.38 8.22
C ILE A 78 3.38 -3.17 9.73
N TYR A 79 4.35 -2.47 10.31
CA TYR A 79 4.36 -2.17 11.75
C TYR A 79 5.17 -0.92 12.07
N TYR A 80 4.92 -0.35 13.25
CA TYR A 80 5.75 0.70 13.82
C TYR A 80 6.81 0.09 14.74
N GLN A 81 8.03 0.61 14.67
CA GLN A 81 9.15 0.18 15.51
C GLN A 81 9.90 1.40 16.04
N THR A 82 10.18 1.39 17.32
CA THR A 82 11.10 2.32 17.97
C THR A 82 12.45 1.63 18.18
N THR A 83 13.54 2.32 17.87
CA THR A 83 14.92 1.79 18.02
C THR A 83 15.71 2.45 19.14
N ALA A 84 15.28 3.63 19.56
CA ALA A 84 15.74 4.36 20.72
C ALA A 84 14.69 5.41 21.09
N SER A 85 14.94 6.17 22.17
CA SER A 85 14.12 7.33 22.52
C SER A 85 14.03 8.31 21.34
N ASP A 86 12.81 8.71 21.00
CA ASP A 86 12.50 9.59 19.86
C ASP A 86 12.97 9.08 18.48
N GLN A 87 13.07 7.75 18.30
CA GLN A 87 13.44 7.13 17.03
C GLN A 87 12.38 6.16 16.52
N GLY A 88 11.28 6.73 16.04
CA GLY A 88 10.16 5.99 15.46
C GLY A 88 10.31 5.68 13.98
N ASN A 89 9.95 4.46 13.58
CA ASN A 89 10.06 3.97 12.20
C ASN A 89 8.77 3.26 11.79
N LEU A 90 8.14 3.67 10.69
CA LEU A 90 7.17 2.83 10.00
C LEU A 90 7.93 1.83 9.12
N VAL A 91 7.75 0.54 9.37
CA VAL A 91 8.48 -0.52 8.69
C VAL A 91 7.55 -1.27 7.73
N LEU A 92 8.01 -1.41 6.49
CA LEU A 92 7.47 -2.32 5.48
C LEU A 92 8.43 -3.51 5.40
N ASN A 93 8.09 -4.61 6.07
CA ASN A 93 8.99 -5.74 6.28
C ASN A 93 8.65 -6.89 5.33
N LEU A 94 9.61 -7.32 4.51
CA LEU A 94 9.47 -8.50 3.65
C LEU A 94 10.02 -9.72 4.42
N LEU A 95 9.28 -10.83 4.45
CA LEU A 95 9.55 -11.96 5.36
C LEU A 95 10.30 -13.15 4.72
N ASP A 96 10.63 -13.07 3.44
CA ASP A 96 11.26 -14.18 2.69
C ASP A 96 12.39 -13.68 1.76
N ASP A 97 12.93 -14.58 0.94
CA ASP A 97 14.18 -14.49 0.18
C ASP A 97 14.23 -13.44 -0.96
N ALA A 98 15.19 -13.62 -1.87
CA ALA A 98 15.49 -12.74 -3.00
C ALA A 98 14.31 -12.47 -3.95
N ASN A 99 13.19 -13.18 -3.82
CA ASN A 99 12.02 -13.01 -4.68
C ASN A 99 10.85 -12.24 -4.04
N CYS A 100 10.98 -11.78 -2.79
CA CYS A 100 10.03 -10.87 -2.16
C CYS A 100 10.34 -9.40 -2.51
N PHE A 101 9.33 -8.56 -2.82
CA PHE A 101 9.57 -7.18 -3.24
C PHE A 101 8.51 -6.21 -2.71
N LEU A 102 8.93 -4.99 -2.36
CA LEU A 102 8.04 -3.85 -2.18
C LEU A 102 7.86 -3.15 -3.52
N ARG A 103 6.67 -3.23 -4.13
CA ARG A 103 6.41 -2.74 -5.49
C ARG A 103 5.36 -1.63 -5.55
N ILE A 104 5.55 -0.67 -6.45
CA ILE A 104 4.55 0.32 -6.84
C ILE A 104 3.95 -0.09 -8.18
N ALA A 105 2.62 -0.13 -8.25
CA ALA A 105 1.87 -0.51 -9.45
C ALA A 105 0.82 0.53 -9.81
N LEU A 106 0.52 0.64 -11.10
CA LEU A 106 -0.65 1.37 -11.60
C LEU A 106 -1.53 0.39 -12.36
N ASN A 107 -2.78 0.21 -11.92
CA ASN A 107 -3.75 -0.71 -12.51
C ASN A 107 -3.19 -2.14 -12.67
N GLY A 108 -2.48 -2.63 -11.64
CA GLY A 108 -1.84 -3.95 -11.64
C GLY A 108 -0.51 -4.05 -12.38
N VAL A 109 -0.06 -2.99 -13.09
CA VAL A 109 1.23 -2.98 -13.80
C VAL A 109 2.32 -2.37 -12.93
N PHE A 110 3.36 -3.14 -12.61
CA PHE A 110 4.51 -2.67 -11.82
C PHE A 110 5.28 -1.56 -12.53
N LYS A 111 5.66 -0.53 -11.76
CA LYS A 111 6.36 0.67 -12.24
C LYS A 111 7.72 0.87 -11.60
N SER A 112 7.84 0.53 -10.32
CA SER A 112 9.09 0.58 -9.58
C SER A 112 9.01 -0.36 -8.37
N TYR A 113 10.16 -0.68 -7.79
CA TYR A 113 10.23 -1.54 -6.62
C TYR A 113 11.50 -1.30 -5.79
N PHE A 114 11.50 -1.82 -4.56
CA PHE A 114 12.71 -2.01 -3.77
C PHE A 114 13.09 -3.48 -3.76
N SER A 115 14.37 -3.78 -4.00
CA SER A 115 14.91 -5.15 -4.00
C SER A 115 15.05 -5.67 -2.57
N SER A 116 14.72 -6.95 -2.34
CA SER A 116 14.92 -7.57 -1.01
C SER A 116 16.38 -7.87 -0.68
N SER A 117 17.26 -7.97 -1.68
CA SER A 117 18.66 -8.35 -1.46
C SER A 117 19.52 -7.21 -0.92
N ASP A 118 19.26 -5.97 -1.35
CA ASP A 118 20.08 -4.81 -1.07
C ASP A 118 19.27 -3.57 -0.64
N GLY A 119 17.94 -3.62 -0.70
CA GLY A 119 17.06 -2.50 -0.39
C GLY A 119 17.07 -1.38 -1.42
N ASN A 120 17.72 -1.56 -2.58
CA ASN A 120 17.86 -0.51 -3.58
C ASN A 120 16.54 -0.27 -4.32
N PHE A 121 16.33 0.99 -4.71
CA PHE A 121 15.23 1.38 -5.58
C PHE A 121 15.52 1.05 -7.04
N HIS A 122 14.58 0.38 -7.69
CA HIS A 122 14.56 0.10 -9.12
C HIS A 122 13.38 0.80 -9.76
N GLY A 123 13.66 1.85 -10.53
CA GLY A 123 12.67 2.62 -11.26
C GLY A 123 13.25 3.92 -11.82
N ASN A 124 12.40 4.71 -12.47
CA ASN A 124 12.79 6.03 -12.95
C ASN A 124 12.72 7.06 -11.82
N VAL A 125 13.76 7.86 -11.67
CA VAL A 125 13.77 9.05 -10.82
C VAL A 125 13.52 10.26 -11.72
N ASN A 126 12.39 10.95 -11.51
CA ASN A 126 12.13 12.22 -12.19
C ASN A 126 12.70 13.36 -11.33
N GLY A 127 13.82 13.94 -11.77
CA GLY A 127 14.54 14.98 -11.02
C GLY A 127 16.00 14.62 -10.80
N THR A 128 16.62 15.22 -9.77
CA THR A 128 18.02 14.98 -9.40
C THR A 128 18.13 13.86 -8.37
N ALA A 129 19.08 12.95 -8.57
CA ALA A 129 19.54 12.02 -7.54
C ALA A 129 20.87 12.54 -6.96
N ASP A 130 20.83 13.21 -5.81
CA ASP A 130 21.93 14.02 -5.26
C ASP A 130 23.21 13.26 -4.88
N TYR A 131 23.20 11.92 -4.92
CA TYR A 131 24.35 11.06 -4.59
C TYR A 131 24.50 9.85 -5.52
N ALA A 132 24.15 9.98 -6.81
CA ALA A 132 24.40 8.93 -7.79
C ALA A 132 25.92 8.76 -8.02
N THR A 133 26.53 7.74 -7.42
CA THR A 133 27.98 7.48 -7.52
C THR A 133 28.40 6.95 -8.89
N ASN A 134 27.50 6.24 -9.59
CA ASN A 134 27.77 5.64 -10.88
C ASN A 134 26.57 5.83 -11.82
N ALA A 135 26.79 6.52 -12.95
CA ALA A 135 25.84 6.59 -14.05
C ALA A 135 26.41 5.85 -15.26
N GLY A 136 25.83 4.70 -15.62
CA GLY A 136 26.29 3.92 -16.78
C GLY A 136 26.04 4.60 -18.13
N LYS A 137 25.10 5.55 -18.19
CA LYS A 137 24.83 6.44 -19.32
C LYS A 137 24.36 7.79 -18.78
N ALA A 138 24.98 8.87 -19.23
CA ALA A 138 24.57 10.24 -18.89
C ALA A 138 24.52 11.08 -20.16
N ASN A 139 23.33 11.58 -20.52
CA ASN A 139 23.18 12.48 -21.67
C ASN A 139 23.57 13.92 -21.34
N ASN A 140 23.52 14.31 -20.06
CA ASN A 140 23.89 15.62 -19.57
C ASN A 140 24.39 15.53 -18.13
N VAL A 141 25.53 16.16 -17.82
CA VAL A 141 26.06 16.30 -16.46
C VAL A 141 26.24 17.80 -16.19
N GLN A 142 25.39 18.38 -15.35
CA GLN A 142 25.47 19.79 -14.95
C GLN A 142 25.56 20.77 -16.14
N GLY A 143 24.85 20.50 -17.23
CA GLY A 143 24.87 21.32 -18.45
C GLY A 143 25.85 20.86 -19.53
N TYR A 144 26.76 19.93 -19.22
CA TYR A 144 27.69 19.36 -20.21
C TYR A 144 27.11 18.13 -20.91
N VAL A 145 27.08 18.14 -22.24
CA VAL A 145 26.79 16.95 -23.05
C VAL A 145 28.10 16.16 -23.21
N ILE A 146 28.13 14.94 -22.68
CA ILE A 146 29.28 14.04 -22.84
C ILE A 146 29.06 13.24 -24.13
N ALA A 147 29.94 13.44 -25.11
CA ALA A 147 29.90 12.73 -26.38
C ALA A 147 31.24 12.00 -26.60
N SER A 148 31.18 10.73 -27.01
CA SER A 148 32.33 10.02 -27.56
C SER A 148 32.34 10.16 -29.08
N GLN A 149 33.51 10.33 -29.68
CA GLN A 149 33.68 10.28 -31.12
C GLN A 149 34.98 9.53 -31.46
N SER A 150 34.96 8.79 -32.56
CA SER A 150 36.06 7.91 -32.98
C SER A 150 37.12 8.61 -33.84
N SER A 151 37.02 9.92 -34.04
CA SER A 151 37.96 10.70 -34.85
C SER A 151 38.32 12.00 -34.14
N ASP A 152 39.62 12.23 -33.95
CA ASP A 152 40.17 13.51 -33.49
C ASP A 152 39.60 14.64 -34.37
N PRO A 153 38.95 15.67 -33.80
CA PRO A 153 38.44 16.77 -34.60
C PRO A 153 39.57 17.63 -35.18
N GLY A 154 40.83 17.34 -34.83
CA GLY A 154 42.01 17.97 -35.38
C GLY A 154 42.41 19.23 -34.60
N ALA A 155 43.68 19.61 -34.74
CA ALA A 155 44.22 20.80 -34.08
C ALA A 155 43.46 22.07 -34.50
N GLY A 156 42.94 22.80 -33.52
CA GLY A 156 42.22 24.07 -33.73
C GLY A 156 40.71 23.96 -33.85
N SER A 157 40.13 22.76 -33.78
CA SER A 157 38.68 22.58 -33.75
C SER A 157 38.11 22.94 -32.39
N ALA A 158 37.32 24.02 -32.33
CA ALA A 158 36.62 24.41 -31.12
C ALA A 158 35.43 23.46 -30.87
N LEU A 159 35.38 22.85 -29.69
CA LEU A 159 34.17 22.19 -29.21
C LEU A 159 33.09 23.26 -29.00
N GLU A 160 31.84 22.96 -29.36
CA GLU A 160 30.72 23.83 -28.99
C GLU A 160 30.65 23.99 -27.46
N SER A 161 30.21 25.16 -26.99
CA SER A 161 30.10 25.46 -25.55
C SER A 161 29.26 24.38 -24.84
N GLY A 162 29.78 23.87 -23.72
CA GLY A 162 29.10 22.82 -22.95
C GLY A 162 29.33 21.39 -23.46
N LYS A 163 30.31 21.13 -24.33
CA LYS A 163 30.71 19.76 -24.72
C LYS A 163 32.01 19.34 -24.07
N VAL A 164 32.04 18.09 -23.57
CA VAL A 164 33.26 17.40 -23.12
C VAL A 164 33.54 16.26 -24.07
N LEU A 165 34.72 16.27 -24.70
CA LEU A 165 35.18 15.21 -25.60
C LEU A 165 36.20 14.30 -24.91
N LEU A 166 35.97 12.99 -24.97
CA LEU A 166 36.91 11.97 -24.51
C LEU A 166 37.47 11.25 -25.75
N VAL A 167 38.77 11.45 -26.03
CA VAL A 167 39.51 10.74 -27.09
C VAL A 167 40.24 9.56 -26.45
N TYR A 168 40.03 8.36 -26.97
CA TYR A 168 40.72 7.15 -26.54
C TYR A 168 41.22 6.36 -27.75
N GLU A 169 42.34 5.67 -27.60
CA GLU A 169 42.93 4.75 -28.60
C GLU A 169 42.35 3.33 -28.48
#